data_AF-A0A9W8VH10-F1
#
_entry.id   AF-A0A9W8VH10-F1
#
_cell.length_a   1.000
_cell.length_b   1.000
_cell.length_c   1.000
_cell.angle_alpha   90.00
_cell.angle_beta   90.00
_cell.angle_gamma   90.00
#
_symmetry.space_group_name_H-M   'P 1'
#
loop_
_entity.id
_entity.type
_entity.pdbx_description
1 polymer ?
#
loop_
_entity_poly.entity_id
_entity_poly.type
_entity_poly.pdbx_seq_one_letter_code
_entity_poly.pdbx_strand_id
1 'polypeptide(L)'
;MSKTPTGLNASIWANGRARLNSSLPTTRTSSQSSSRPSPHPTPQHNSAPTRLTPAQAFHRFEQACQRLRWKFIDLQNSYHRATHPEEFAFTVADAERNFKVDFHEFYVWIEQAIVLLLLIFGVSIARGTTFAGVGHAYHHNVLRALEDETCPVYEALGRGEVNQALWKAKELRNRWKDASEGKETPPLKMYDLTWLVGQILGGLEVGYGIAVQRVEMEQGQGQWDDGDEHMGVGAEGGDNEWEWMVEPMDWEAA
;
A
#
# COMPACT_ATOMS: atom_id res chain seq x y z
N MET A 1 15.91 48.18 -10.52
CA MET A 1 14.74 48.27 -9.63
C MET A 1 14.26 46.87 -9.33
N SER A 2 14.63 46.37 -8.17
CA SER A 2 14.46 45.00 -7.70
C SER A 2 13.01 44.76 -7.29
N LYS A 3 12.35 43.74 -7.85
CA LYS A 3 11.06 43.27 -7.36
C LYS A 3 11.28 41.96 -6.61
N THR A 4 11.11 42.02 -5.29
CA THR A 4 11.04 40.90 -4.36
C THR A 4 9.82 40.02 -4.68
N PRO A 5 9.93 38.67 -4.66
CA PRO A 5 8.77 37.80 -4.66
C PRO A 5 8.20 37.70 -3.25
N THR A 6 6.94 38.13 -3.10
CA THR A 6 6.16 38.03 -1.86
C THR A 6 5.88 36.54 -1.57
N GLY A 7 6.59 35.98 -0.59
CA GLY A 7 6.36 34.62 -0.10
C GLY A 7 5.04 34.46 0.66
N LEU A 8 4.56 33.20 0.68
CA LEU A 8 3.70 32.43 1.62
C LEU A 8 2.76 33.14 2.63
N ASN A 9 2.42 34.41 2.47
CA ASN A 9 1.51 35.15 3.34
C ASN A 9 0.09 35.31 2.77
N ALA A 10 -0.18 34.73 1.58
CA ALA A 10 -1.51 34.73 0.97
C ALA A 10 -2.29 33.42 1.23
N SER A 11 -1.77 32.54 2.08
CA SER A 11 -2.41 31.26 2.37
C SER A 11 -3.40 31.41 3.53
N ILE A 12 -4.62 30.95 3.28
CA ILE A 12 -5.80 30.87 4.17
C ILE A 12 -5.59 30.14 5.51
N TRP A 13 -4.38 29.67 5.79
CA TRP A 13 -3.98 28.98 7.02
C TRP A 13 -3.24 29.88 8.03
N ALA A 14 -3.07 31.18 7.75
CA ALA A 14 -2.21 32.06 8.54
C ALA A 14 -2.84 32.75 9.76
N ASN A 15 -4.10 32.50 10.14
CA ASN A 15 -4.71 33.17 11.31
C ASN A 15 -5.49 32.22 12.22
N GLY A 16 -4.94 31.98 13.41
CA GLY A 16 -5.56 31.23 14.50
C GLY A 16 -5.03 31.65 15.88
N ARG A 17 -5.15 32.93 16.24
CA ARG A 17 -5.21 33.39 17.65
C ARG A 17 -6.70 33.63 17.94
N ALA A 18 -7.30 33.32 19.08
CA ALA A 18 -6.85 32.80 20.37
C ALA A 18 -8.14 32.40 21.12
N ARG A 19 -8.09 31.39 22.00
CA ARG A 19 -8.82 31.46 23.28
C ARG A 19 -7.96 30.86 24.37
N LEU A 20 -7.48 31.77 25.20
CA LEU A 20 -6.93 31.54 26.52
C LEU A 20 -8.00 30.87 27.39
N ASN A 21 -7.61 29.86 28.16
CA ASN A 21 -8.01 29.83 29.55
C ASN A 21 -6.87 29.27 30.40
N SER A 22 -6.42 30.14 31.28
CA SER A 22 -5.38 30.02 32.29
C SER A 22 -5.83 29.17 33.47
N SER A 23 -4.96 28.28 33.96
CA SER A 23 -4.66 28.15 35.40
C SER A 23 -3.42 27.27 35.63
N LEU A 24 -2.33 27.90 36.06
CA LEU A 24 -1.26 27.27 36.83
C LEU A 24 -1.64 27.29 38.32
N PRO A 25 -1.09 26.38 39.14
CA PRO A 25 -0.11 26.89 40.10
C PRO A 25 1.12 25.99 40.30
N THR A 26 2.17 26.67 40.77
CA THR A 26 3.53 26.21 41.10
C THR A 26 3.61 25.78 42.58
N THR A 27 4.22 24.63 42.93
CA THR A 27 5.43 24.45 43.77
C THR A 27 5.61 23.02 44.32
N ARG A 28 6.89 22.65 44.44
CA ARG A 28 7.53 21.43 44.98
C ARG A 28 7.06 20.98 46.38
N THR A 29 7.10 19.66 46.65
CA THR A 29 8.09 19.01 47.55
C THR A 29 7.64 17.59 48.00
N SER A 30 8.53 16.61 47.73
CA SER A 30 8.75 15.27 48.34
C SER A 30 7.60 14.43 48.93
N SER A 31 7.52 13.16 48.50
CA SER A 31 7.79 12.00 49.38
C SER A 31 7.75 10.69 48.60
N GLN A 32 8.69 9.80 48.96
CA GLN A 32 8.78 8.41 48.51
C GLN A 32 7.54 7.62 48.95
N SER A 33 7.06 6.72 48.09
CA SER A 33 6.45 5.46 48.54
C SER A 33 6.45 4.46 47.40
N SER A 34 7.15 3.35 47.62
CA SER A 34 7.15 2.17 46.77
C SER A 34 5.77 1.51 46.79
N SER A 35 5.14 1.37 45.62
CA SER A 35 4.07 0.40 45.41
C SER A 35 4.10 -0.16 43.98
N ARG A 36 4.61 -1.39 43.93
CA ARG A 36 4.42 -2.45 42.94
C ARG A 36 3.24 -2.23 41.97
N PRO A 37 3.44 -2.24 40.64
CA PRO A 37 2.32 -2.28 39.71
C PRO A 37 1.74 -3.69 39.63
N SER A 38 0.46 -3.82 39.97
CA SER A 38 -0.38 -4.97 39.61
C SER A 38 -0.60 -4.98 38.08
N PRO A 39 -0.59 -6.14 37.42
CA PRO A 39 -0.82 -6.20 35.98
C PRO A 39 -2.30 -5.95 35.68
N HIS A 40 -2.59 -4.83 35.03
CA HIS A 40 -3.84 -4.67 34.30
C HIS A 40 -3.84 -5.65 33.11
N PRO A 41 -4.92 -6.42 32.88
CA PRO A 41 -5.07 -7.15 31.63
C PRO A 41 -5.30 -6.11 30.53
N THR A 42 -4.26 -5.82 29.76
CA THR A 42 -4.43 -5.24 28.42
C THR A 42 -5.35 -6.17 27.64
N PRO A 43 -6.45 -5.68 27.02
CA PRO A 43 -7.17 -6.48 26.04
C PRO A 43 -6.18 -6.77 24.92
N GLN A 44 -5.67 -8.00 24.90
CA GLN A 44 -5.02 -8.56 23.72
C GLN A 44 -6.11 -8.59 22.66
N HIS A 45 -6.15 -7.57 21.81
CA HIS A 45 -6.75 -7.69 20.50
C HIS A 45 -5.85 -8.69 19.76
N ASN A 46 -6.06 -9.98 20.03
CA ASN A 46 -5.65 -11.04 19.13
C ASN A 46 -6.50 -10.81 17.88
N SER A 47 -6.06 -9.89 17.03
CA SER A 47 -6.48 -9.81 15.65
C SER A 47 -6.02 -11.13 15.02
N ALA A 48 -6.82 -12.18 15.18
CA ALA A 48 -6.74 -13.31 14.29
C ALA A 48 -6.74 -12.71 12.88
N PRO A 49 -5.85 -13.13 11.96
CA PRO A 49 -5.83 -12.58 10.62
C PRO A 49 -7.22 -12.84 10.04
N THR A 50 -8.02 -11.79 9.93
CA THR A 50 -9.39 -11.87 9.42
C THR A 50 -9.28 -12.43 8.01
N ARG A 51 -9.60 -13.72 7.85
CA ARG A 51 -9.58 -14.36 6.53
C ARG A 51 -10.67 -13.67 5.72
N LEU A 52 -10.26 -12.85 4.76
CA LEU A 52 -11.18 -12.17 3.86
C LEU A 52 -11.94 -13.22 3.04
N THR A 53 -13.26 -13.04 2.92
CA THR A 53 -14.03 -13.78 1.93
C THR A 53 -13.65 -13.29 0.51
N PRO A 54 -13.87 -14.09 -0.56
CA PRO A 54 -13.62 -13.64 -1.93
C PRO A 54 -14.32 -12.32 -2.27
N ALA A 55 -15.57 -12.14 -1.83
CA ALA A 55 -16.32 -10.89 -2.03
C ALA A 55 -15.68 -9.68 -1.31
N GLN A 56 -15.22 -9.87 -0.05
CA GLN A 56 -14.50 -8.82 0.67
C GLN A 56 -13.14 -8.51 0.03
N ALA A 57 -12.40 -9.53 -0.41
CA ALA A 57 -11.13 -9.37 -1.11
C ALA A 57 -11.33 -8.62 -2.44
N PHE A 58 -12.40 -8.90 -3.17
CA PHE A 58 -12.77 -8.20 -4.40
C PHE A 58 -13.09 -6.72 -4.16
N HIS A 59 -13.91 -6.41 -3.15
CA HIS A 59 -14.19 -5.01 -2.79
C HIS A 59 -12.91 -4.23 -2.47
N ARG A 60 -12.03 -4.83 -1.66
CA ARG A 60 -10.73 -4.22 -1.32
C ARG A 60 -9.81 -4.10 -2.55
N PHE A 61 -9.84 -5.08 -3.44
CA PHE A 61 -9.07 -5.05 -4.68
C PHE A 61 -9.51 -3.91 -5.59
N GLU A 62 -10.82 -3.67 -5.72
CA GLU A 62 -11.37 -2.56 -6.49
C GLU A 62 -10.89 -1.21 -5.94
N GLN A 63 -11.00 -1.03 -4.62
CA GLN A 63 -10.51 0.15 -3.93
C GLN A 63 -8.99 0.34 -4.13
N ALA A 64 -8.19 -0.74 -4.05
CA ALA A 64 -6.75 -0.70 -4.33
C ALA A 64 -6.44 -0.25 -5.76
N CYS A 65 -7.20 -0.73 -6.75
CA CYS A 65 -7.05 -0.32 -8.15
C CYS A 65 -7.38 1.16 -8.35
N GLN A 66 -8.46 1.65 -7.73
CA GLN A 66 -8.82 3.07 -7.75
C GLN A 66 -7.71 3.93 -7.11
N ARG A 67 -7.17 3.48 -5.97
CA ARG A 67 -6.06 4.14 -5.28
C ARG A 67 -4.78 4.16 -6.11
N LEU A 68 -4.44 3.06 -6.79
CA LEU A 68 -3.30 2.97 -7.70
C LEU A 68 -3.41 3.96 -8.86
N ARG A 69 -4.58 4.06 -9.49
CA ARG A 69 -4.83 5.04 -10.56
C ARG A 69 -4.64 6.47 -10.08
N TRP A 70 -5.12 6.79 -8.87
CA TRP A 70 -4.90 8.10 -8.26
C TRP A 70 -3.41 8.36 -8.00
N LYS A 71 -2.75 7.44 -7.29
CA LYS A 71 -1.34 7.53 -6.90
C LYS A 71 -0.39 7.54 -8.09
N PHE A 72 -0.79 6.98 -9.24
CA PHE A 72 0.01 7.01 -10.44
C PHE A 72 0.25 8.44 -10.94
N ILE A 73 -0.76 9.32 -10.84
CA ILE A 73 -0.62 10.75 -11.21
C ILE A 73 0.42 11.42 -10.29
N ASP A 74 0.35 11.15 -9.00
CA ASP A 74 1.29 11.67 -8.01
C ASP A 74 2.72 11.15 -8.28
N LEU A 75 2.86 9.87 -8.61
CA LEU A 75 4.13 9.25 -8.95
C LEU A 75 4.73 9.85 -10.24
N GLN A 76 3.92 10.08 -11.28
CA GLN A 76 4.37 10.74 -12.51
C GLN A 76 4.86 12.16 -12.23
N ASN A 77 4.12 12.92 -11.41
CA ASN A 77 4.55 14.25 -10.99
C ASN A 77 5.85 14.21 -10.19
N SER A 78 6.00 13.23 -9.30
CA SER A 78 7.25 13.04 -8.54
C SER A 78 8.42 12.68 -9.45
N TYR A 79 8.21 11.80 -10.42
CA TYR A 79 9.22 11.44 -11.41
C TYR A 79 9.64 12.64 -12.25
N HIS A 80 8.69 13.49 -12.65
CA HIS A 80 8.98 14.73 -13.36
C HIS A 80 9.86 15.66 -12.53
N ARG A 81 9.52 15.87 -11.24
CA ARG A 81 10.35 16.66 -10.31
C ARG A 81 11.75 16.07 -10.13
N ALA A 82 11.87 14.75 -10.09
CA ALA A 82 13.16 14.08 -9.91
C ALA A 82 14.04 14.08 -11.17
N THR A 83 13.44 14.22 -12.35
CA THR A 83 14.15 14.33 -13.63
C THR A 83 14.49 15.76 -14.02
N HIS A 84 13.79 16.75 -13.44
CA HIS A 84 13.99 18.20 -13.68
C HIS A 84 14.08 18.97 -12.34
N PRO A 85 15.00 18.60 -11.42
CA PRO A 85 15.01 19.11 -10.05
C PRO A 85 15.21 20.63 -9.96
N GLU A 86 15.94 21.23 -10.91
CA GLU A 86 16.19 22.67 -10.99
C GLU A 86 14.92 23.49 -11.21
N GLU A 87 13.92 22.95 -11.93
CA GLU A 87 12.64 23.63 -12.17
C GLU A 87 11.82 23.77 -10.88
N PHE A 88 12.08 22.90 -9.91
CA PHE A 88 11.36 22.83 -8.63
C PHE A 88 12.23 23.22 -7.42
N ALA A 89 13.41 23.80 -7.67
CA ALA A 89 14.36 24.24 -6.64
C ALA A 89 14.81 23.13 -5.68
N PHE A 90 14.92 21.88 -6.16
CA PHE A 90 15.52 20.78 -5.44
C PHE A 90 16.98 20.53 -5.87
N THR A 91 17.77 19.92 -4.99
CA THR A 91 19.01 19.29 -5.44
C THR A 91 18.70 17.98 -6.16
N VAL A 92 19.56 17.54 -7.09
CA VAL A 92 19.40 16.25 -7.78
C VAL A 92 19.26 15.11 -6.77
N ALA A 93 20.14 15.08 -5.77
CA ALA A 93 20.14 14.04 -4.74
C ALA A 93 18.85 14.02 -3.90
N ASP A 94 18.33 15.18 -3.53
CA ASP A 94 17.09 15.27 -2.74
C ASP A 94 15.88 14.87 -3.57
N ALA A 95 15.79 15.32 -4.82
CA ALA A 95 14.68 14.98 -5.70
C ALA A 95 14.66 13.47 -6.03
N GLU A 96 15.83 12.89 -6.32
CA GLU A 96 15.95 11.44 -6.52
C GLU A 96 15.57 10.64 -5.26
N ARG A 97 16.01 11.08 -4.08
CA ARG A 97 15.66 10.40 -2.82
C ARG A 97 14.15 10.41 -2.59
N ASN A 98 13.49 11.55 -2.77
CA ASN A 98 12.03 11.65 -2.57
C ASN A 98 11.27 10.80 -3.58
N PHE A 99 11.65 10.80 -4.86
CA PHE A 99 11.02 9.93 -5.84
C PHE A 99 11.18 8.43 -5.52
N LYS A 100 12.35 8.02 -5.01
CA LYS A 100 12.57 6.62 -4.59
C LYS A 100 11.63 6.21 -3.45
N VAL A 101 11.33 7.12 -2.52
CA VAL A 101 10.34 6.91 -1.45
C VAL A 101 8.94 6.80 -2.05
N ASP A 102 8.54 7.74 -2.90
CA ASP A 102 7.23 7.72 -3.56
C ASP A 102 7.01 6.44 -4.38
N PHE A 103 8.06 5.97 -5.08
CA PHE A 103 8.01 4.71 -5.81
C PHE A 103 7.88 3.50 -4.90
N HIS A 104 8.57 3.49 -3.75
CA HIS A 104 8.44 2.41 -2.78
C HIS A 104 6.99 2.33 -2.29
N GLU A 105 6.39 3.44 -1.86
CA GLU A 105 4.99 3.48 -1.44
C GLU A 105 4.05 2.99 -2.55
N PHE A 106 4.29 3.42 -3.79
CA PHE A 106 3.50 2.99 -4.94
C PHE A 106 3.62 1.48 -5.21
N TYR A 107 4.83 0.92 -5.09
CA TYR A 107 5.07 -0.51 -5.28
C TYR A 107 4.37 -1.35 -4.21
N VAL A 108 4.30 -0.88 -2.96
CA VAL A 108 3.52 -1.55 -1.90
C VAL A 108 2.04 -1.67 -2.31
N TRP A 109 1.47 -0.62 -2.91
CA TRP A 109 0.10 -0.68 -3.42
C TRP A 109 -0.08 -1.69 -4.57
N ILE A 110 0.92 -1.82 -5.45
CA ILE A 110 0.89 -2.85 -6.52
C ILE A 110 0.83 -4.24 -5.89
N GLU A 111 1.71 -4.53 -4.94
CA GLU A 111 1.75 -5.84 -4.29
C GLU A 111 0.47 -6.13 -3.50
N GLN A 112 -0.06 -5.13 -2.79
CA GLN A 112 -1.33 -5.25 -2.09
C GLN A 112 -2.47 -5.61 -3.04
N ALA A 113 -2.55 -4.96 -4.20
CA ALA A 113 -3.56 -5.26 -5.21
C ALA A 113 -3.42 -6.70 -5.73
N ILE A 114 -2.19 -7.15 -6.00
CA ILE A 114 -1.94 -8.53 -6.46
C ILE A 114 -2.34 -9.56 -5.40
N VAL A 115 -1.98 -9.32 -4.13
CA VAL A 115 -2.35 -10.22 -3.03
C VAL A 115 -3.86 -10.30 -2.87
N LEU A 116 -4.57 -9.17 -2.93
CA LEU A 116 -6.04 -9.16 -2.87
C LEU A 116 -6.65 -9.92 -4.06
N LEU A 117 -6.11 -9.72 -5.26
CA LEU A 117 -6.54 -10.43 -6.45
C LEU A 117 -6.38 -11.95 -6.30
N LEU A 118 -5.23 -12.40 -5.81
CA LEU A 118 -4.96 -13.82 -5.57
C LEU A 118 -5.89 -14.41 -4.48
N LEU A 119 -6.22 -13.64 -3.45
CA LEU A 119 -7.14 -14.05 -2.39
C LEU A 119 -8.57 -14.28 -2.91
N ILE A 120 -9.03 -13.54 -3.92
CA ILE A 120 -10.35 -13.76 -4.56
C ILE A 120 -10.44 -15.18 -5.13
N PHE A 121 -9.33 -15.72 -5.62
CA PHE A 121 -9.26 -17.09 -6.16
C PHE A 121 -8.86 -18.14 -5.12
N GLY A 122 -8.70 -17.77 -3.84
CA GLY A 122 -8.26 -18.68 -2.78
C GLY A 122 -6.78 -19.06 -2.86
N VAL A 123 -5.97 -18.35 -3.67
CA VAL A 123 -4.54 -18.61 -3.79
C VAL A 123 -3.82 -18.03 -2.56
N SER A 124 -3.18 -18.91 -1.78
CA SER A 124 -2.43 -18.53 -0.58
C SER A 124 -0.94 -18.41 -0.88
N ILE A 125 -0.34 -17.28 -0.51
CA ILE A 125 1.11 -17.05 -0.66
C ILE A 125 1.86 -17.62 0.54
N ALA A 126 2.84 -18.49 0.29
CA ALA A 126 3.71 -19.01 1.33
C ALA A 126 4.57 -17.90 1.95
N ARG A 127 4.44 -17.71 3.27
CA ARG A 127 5.43 -16.96 4.07
C ARG A 127 6.66 -17.85 4.23
N GLY A 128 7.80 -17.41 3.71
CA GLY A 128 9.04 -18.20 3.69
C GLY A 128 9.40 -18.75 5.07
N THR A 129 10.08 -19.90 5.12
CA THR A 129 10.57 -20.50 6.37
C THR A 129 11.60 -19.59 7.04
N THR A 130 11.55 -19.56 8.38
CA THR A 130 12.06 -18.56 9.33
C THR A 130 13.57 -18.26 9.35
N PHE A 131 14.36 -18.64 8.33
CA PHE A 131 15.82 -18.53 8.35
C PHE A 131 16.44 -17.58 7.32
N ALA A 132 15.66 -16.96 6.43
CA ALA A 132 16.15 -15.93 5.51
C ALA A 132 15.11 -14.82 5.39
N GLY A 133 15.46 -13.60 5.83
CA GLY A 133 14.73 -12.34 5.64
C GLY A 133 13.25 -12.47 5.24
N VAL A 134 12.38 -12.67 6.22
CA VAL A 134 10.97 -13.09 6.06
C VAL A 134 10.18 -12.17 5.12
N GLY A 135 10.43 -10.85 5.15
CA GLY A 135 9.79 -9.90 4.25
C GLY A 135 10.20 -10.08 2.78
N HIS A 136 11.51 -10.12 2.49
CA HIS A 136 12.02 -10.21 1.11
C HIS A 136 11.55 -11.47 0.37
N ALA A 137 11.46 -12.60 1.09
CA ALA A 137 10.97 -13.86 0.55
C ALA A 137 9.50 -13.80 0.14
N TYR A 138 8.64 -13.15 0.95
CA TYR A 138 7.22 -13.09 0.64
C TYR A 138 6.93 -12.22 -0.59
N HIS A 139 7.54 -11.03 -0.72
CA HIS A 139 7.39 -10.17 -1.92
C HIS A 139 7.77 -10.92 -3.22
N HIS A 140 8.80 -11.75 -3.14
CA HIS A 140 9.20 -12.60 -4.25
C HIS A 140 8.18 -13.72 -4.52
N ASN A 141 7.64 -14.34 -3.48
CA ASN A 141 6.64 -15.40 -3.61
C ASN A 141 5.32 -14.91 -4.20
N VAL A 142 4.94 -13.65 -3.97
CA VAL A 142 3.76 -13.02 -4.61
C VAL A 142 3.89 -13.05 -6.13
N LEU A 143 5.01 -12.59 -6.67
CA LEU A 143 5.23 -12.60 -8.12
C LEU A 143 5.38 -14.02 -8.67
N ARG A 144 6.06 -14.89 -7.92
CA ARG A 144 6.21 -16.30 -8.31
C ARG A 144 4.87 -17.03 -8.42
N ALA A 145 3.90 -16.71 -7.56
CA ALA A 145 2.57 -17.31 -7.63
C ALA A 145 1.80 -16.94 -8.90
N LEU A 146 2.15 -15.81 -9.53
CA LEU A 146 1.57 -15.42 -10.82
C LEU A 146 2.13 -16.25 -11.98
N GLU A 147 3.37 -16.74 -11.87
CA GLU A 147 4.05 -17.50 -12.91
C GLU A 147 3.61 -18.97 -12.99
N ASP A 148 2.86 -19.44 -12.00
CA ASP A 148 2.25 -20.77 -12.04
C ASP A 148 1.17 -20.79 -13.13
N GLU A 149 1.30 -21.68 -14.11
CA GLU A 149 0.34 -21.82 -15.21
C GLU A 149 -1.07 -22.19 -14.72
N THR A 150 -1.19 -22.73 -13.51
CA THR A 150 -2.48 -23.02 -12.86
C THR A 150 -3.09 -21.79 -12.19
N CYS A 151 -2.36 -20.69 -12.09
CA CYS A 151 -2.85 -19.44 -11.51
C CYS A 151 -3.97 -18.86 -12.39
N PRO A 152 -5.15 -18.55 -11.83
CA PRO A 152 -6.28 -18.05 -12.63
C PRO A 152 -6.02 -16.73 -13.38
N VAL A 153 -4.99 -15.99 -12.96
CA VAL A 153 -4.57 -14.73 -13.58
C VAL A 153 -3.21 -14.86 -14.31
N TYR A 154 -2.76 -16.09 -14.58
CA TYR A 154 -1.50 -16.37 -15.27
C TYR A 154 -1.41 -15.65 -16.63
N GLU A 155 -2.46 -15.74 -17.45
CA GLU A 155 -2.47 -15.10 -18.77
C GLU A 155 -2.44 -13.56 -18.68
N ALA A 156 -2.98 -12.98 -17.60
CA ALA A 156 -3.05 -11.53 -17.41
C ALA A 156 -1.77 -10.93 -16.77
N LEU A 157 -1.20 -11.63 -15.78
CA LEU A 157 -0.14 -11.09 -14.91
C LEU A 157 1.11 -11.99 -14.82
N GLY A 158 0.97 -13.27 -15.14
CA GLY A 158 1.99 -14.31 -14.99
C GLY A 158 2.98 -14.42 -16.14
N ARG A 159 2.69 -13.81 -17.29
CA ARG A 159 3.50 -13.90 -18.50
C ARG A 159 3.59 -12.57 -19.25
N GLY A 160 4.41 -12.55 -20.30
CA GLY A 160 4.50 -11.43 -21.24
C GLY A 160 5.09 -10.16 -20.62
N GLU A 161 4.75 -9.01 -21.21
CA GLU A 161 5.29 -7.70 -20.80
C GLU A 161 4.85 -7.30 -19.39
N VAL A 162 3.64 -7.70 -18.97
CA VAL A 162 3.11 -7.39 -17.64
C VAL A 162 3.97 -8.04 -16.54
N ASN A 163 4.29 -9.32 -16.69
CA ASN A 163 5.16 -10.02 -15.74
C ASN A 163 6.57 -9.43 -15.72
N GLN A 164 7.13 -9.11 -16.89
CA GLN A 164 8.43 -8.43 -16.99
C GLN A 164 8.41 -7.07 -16.28
N ALA A 165 7.33 -6.31 -16.42
CA ALA A 165 7.15 -5.04 -15.73
C ALA A 165 7.06 -5.22 -14.21
N LEU A 166 6.32 -6.20 -13.71
CA LEU A 166 6.23 -6.51 -12.28
C LEU A 166 7.61 -6.86 -11.68
N TRP A 167 8.38 -7.72 -12.34
CA TRP A 167 9.73 -8.06 -11.89
C TRP A 167 10.68 -6.88 -11.91
N LYS A 168 10.62 -6.07 -12.97
CA LYS A 168 11.44 -4.87 -13.08
C LYS A 168 11.08 -3.86 -11.98
N ALA A 169 9.80 -3.66 -11.69
CA ALA A 169 9.36 -2.80 -10.59
C ALA A 169 9.87 -3.29 -9.23
N LYS A 170 9.80 -4.60 -9.00
CA LYS A 170 10.39 -5.23 -7.80
C LYS A 170 11.89 -5.02 -7.69
N GLU A 171 12.60 -5.20 -8.80
CA GLU A 171 14.05 -4.99 -8.86
C GLU A 171 14.40 -3.54 -8.51
N LEU A 172 13.68 -2.57 -9.09
CA LEU A 172 13.87 -1.14 -8.79
C LEU A 172 13.61 -0.85 -7.31
N ARG A 173 12.52 -1.39 -6.73
CA ARG A 173 12.22 -1.22 -5.31
C ARG A 173 13.34 -1.77 -4.42
N ASN A 174 13.85 -2.95 -4.72
CA ASN A 174 14.98 -3.54 -3.98
C ASN A 174 16.26 -2.71 -4.14
N ARG A 175 16.60 -2.34 -5.38
CA ARG A 175 17.79 -1.56 -5.69
C ARG A 175 17.78 -0.19 -5.01
N TRP A 176 16.63 0.47 -4.98
CA TRP A 176 16.49 1.80 -4.38
C TRP A 176 16.36 1.78 -2.86
N LYS A 177 15.86 0.68 -2.28
CA LYS A 177 15.96 0.43 -0.83
C LYS A 177 17.43 0.42 -0.40
N ASP A 178 18.26 -0.37 -1.09
CA ASP A 178 19.70 -0.49 -0.81
C ASP A 178 20.50 0.78 -1.16
N ALA A 179 20.00 1.63 -2.07
CA ALA A 179 20.67 2.88 -2.44
C ALA A 179 20.77 3.87 -1.27
N SER A 180 19.86 3.75 -0.28
CA SER A 180 19.95 4.49 0.98
C SER A 180 21.20 4.10 1.81
N GLU A 181 21.80 2.94 1.52
CA GLU A 181 23.05 2.44 2.13
C GLU A 181 24.32 2.89 1.38
N GLY A 182 24.19 3.83 0.42
CA GLY A 182 25.32 4.44 -0.29
C GLY A 182 25.74 3.75 -1.59
N LYS A 183 24.94 2.82 -2.12
CA LYS A 183 25.17 2.21 -3.44
C LYS A 183 24.71 3.16 -4.54
N GLU A 184 25.58 3.43 -5.52
CA GLU A 184 25.19 4.21 -6.72
C GLU A 184 24.14 3.45 -7.54
N THR A 185 23.15 4.18 -8.05
CA THR A 185 22.10 3.64 -8.91
C THR A 185 22.13 4.35 -10.25
N PRO A 186 21.82 3.66 -11.37
CA PRO A 186 21.70 4.32 -12.67
C PRO A 186 20.72 5.50 -12.61
N PRO A 187 20.97 6.57 -13.38
CA PRO A 187 20.12 7.76 -13.40
C PRO A 187 18.66 7.43 -13.69
N LEU A 188 17.74 8.14 -13.02
CA LEU A 188 16.29 7.89 -13.14
C LEU A 188 15.80 7.91 -14.58
N LYS A 189 16.30 8.85 -15.39
CA LYS A 189 15.97 9.01 -16.83
C LYS A 189 16.24 7.77 -17.70
N MET A 190 17.01 6.79 -17.22
CA MET A 190 17.24 5.53 -17.96
C MET A 190 16.06 4.55 -17.84
N TYR A 191 15.13 4.78 -16.91
CA TYR A 191 13.98 3.92 -16.72
C TYR A 191 12.75 4.50 -17.41
N ASP A 192 12.07 3.68 -18.22
CA ASP A 192 10.76 4.02 -18.74
C ASP A 192 9.68 3.68 -17.70
N LEU A 193 9.45 4.62 -16.79
CA LEU A 193 8.44 4.48 -15.74
C LEU A 193 7.02 4.44 -16.30
N THR A 194 6.79 5.12 -17.43
CA THR A 194 5.46 5.19 -18.04
C THR A 194 5.08 3.85 -18.64
N TRP A 195 5.99 3.22 -19.38
CA TRP A 195 5.80 1.84 -19.84
C TRP A 195 5.66 0.89 -18.65
N LEU A 196 6.56 0.97 -17.66
CA LEU A 196 6.59 0.07 -16.51
C LEU A 196 5.25 0.06 -15.77
N VAL A 197 4.77 1.23 -15.35
CA VAL A 197 3.53 1.33 -14.58
C VAL A 197 2.31 1.12 -15.49
N GLY A 198 2.37 1.55 -16.75
CA GLY A 198 1.30 1.32 -17.72
C GLY A 198 1.03 -0.17 -17.94
N GLN A 199 2.06 -0.99 -18.12
CA GLN A 199 1.92 -2.45 -18.24
C GLN A 199 1.29 -3.07 -16.99
N ILE A 200 1.74 -2.65 -15.79
CA ILE A 200 1.22 -3.17 -14.52
C ILE A 200 -0.27 -2.82 -14.35
N LEU A 201 -0.63 -1.55 -14.55
CA LEU A 201 -2.02 -1.10 -14.42
C LEU A 201 -2.94 -1.76 -15.46
N GLY A 202 -2.48 -1.92 -16.70
CA GLY A 202 -3.21 -2.64 -17.74
C GLY A 202 -3.42 -4.12 -17.40
N GLY A 203 -2.40 -4.78 -16.85
CA GLY A 203 -2.52 -6.14 -16.35
C GLY A 203 -3.52 -6.29 -15.20
N LEU A 204 -3.51 -5.35 -14.26
CA LEU A 204 -4.48 -5.32 -13.15
C LEU A 204 -5.92 -5.07 -13.64
N GLU A 205 -6.10 -4.27 -14.68
CA GLU A 205 -7.41 -4.05 -15.31
C GLU A 205 -7.96 -5.34 -15.96
N VAL A 206 -7.11 -6.11 -16.65
CA VAL A 206 -7.49 -7.45 -17.14
C VAL A 206 -7.81 -8.38 -15.97
N GLY A 207 -6.98 -8.37 -14.92
CA GLY A 207 -7.22 -9.13 -13.69
C GLY A 207 -8.55 -8.79 -13.02
N TYR A 208 -8.95 -7.51 -13.03
CA TYR A 208 -10.26 -7.06 -12.56
C TYR A 208 -11.41 -7.68 -13.36
N GLY A 209 -11.31 -7.72 -14.69
CA GLY A 209 -12.30 -8.38 -15.53
C GLY A 209 -12.48 -9.87 -15.18
N ILE A 210 -11.39 -10.59 -14.90
CA ILE A 210 -11.42 -12.00 -14.48
C ILE A 210 -12.05 -12.13 -13.08
N ALA A 211 -11.71 -11.22 -12.16
CA ALA A 211 -12.23 -11.22 -10.80
C ALA A 211 -13.74 -10.95 -10.74
N VAL A 212 -14.26 -10.03 -11.56
CA VAL A 212 -15.71 -9.78 -11.71
C VAL A 212 -16.44 -11.07 -12.07
N GLN A 213 -15.98 -11.76 -13.12
CA GLN A 213 -16.60 -13.02 -13.56
C GLN A 213 -16.59 -14.09 -12.45
N ARG A 214 -15.49 -14.17 -11.69
CA ARG A 214 -15.34 -15.13 -10.59
C ARG A 214 -16.35 -14.91 -9.46
N VAL A 215 -16.57 -13.65 -9.08
CA VAL A 215 -17.50 -13.27 -8.01
C VAL A 215 -18.95 -13.42 -8.47
N GLU A 216 -19.26 -13.06 -9.72
CA GLU A 216 -20.59 -13.27 -10.32
C GLU A 216 -20.97 -14.76 -10.38
N MET A 217 -20.04 -15.64 -10.76
CA MET A 217 -20.26 -17.09 -10.76
C MET A 217 -20.56 -17.64 -9.36
N GLU A 218 -19.88 -17.12 -8.33
CA GLU A 218 -20.08 -17.51 -6.94
C GLU A 218 -21.46 -17.10 -6.41
N GLN A 219 -21.90 -15.88 -6.73
CA GLN A 219 -23.22 -15.37 -6.36
C GLN A 219 -24.35 -16.10 -7.09
N GLY A 220 -24.13 -16.46 -8.37
CA GLY A 220 -25.08 -17.23 -9.17
C GLY A 220 -25.26 -18.68 -8.70
N GLN A 221 -24.23 -19.31 -8.13
CA GLN A 221 -24.31 -20.67 -7.58
C GLN A 221 -25.01 -20.72 -6.21
N GLY A 222 -24.84 -19.70 -5.36
CA GLY A 222 -25.49 -19.62 -4.04
C GLY A 222 -27.01 -19.39 -4.10
N GLN A 223 -27.57 -19.03 -5.26
CA GLN A 223 -29.01 -18.78 -5.43
C GLN A 223 -29.84 -20.07 -5.54
N TRP A 224 -29.24 -21.23 -5.81
CA TRP A 224 -29.97 -22.47 -6.14
C TRP A 224 -29.86 -23.59 -5.08
N ASP A 225 -29.11 -23.41 -4.00
CA ASP A 225 -28.76 -24.49 -3.06
C ASP A 225 -29.34 -24.38 -1.64
N ASP A 226 -30.27 -23.47 -1.34
CA ASP A 226 -30.91 -23.53 -0.01
C ASP A 226 -32.38 -23.12 0.00
N GLY A 227 -33.22 -24.14 0.05
CA GLY A 227 -34.53 -24.08 0.66
C GLY A 227 -34.40 -24.49 2.13
N ASP A 228 -33.73 -23.69 2.95
CA ASP A 228 -33.89 -23.72 4.40
C ASP A 228 -33.61 -22.33 4.98
N GLU A 229 -34.44 -21.94 5.95
CA GLU A 229 -34.44 -20.63 6.57
C GLU A 229 -33.29 -20.52 7.57
N HIS A 230 -32.26 -19.72 7.29
CA HIS A 230 -31.35 -19.28 8.35
C HIS A 230 -30.87 -17.83 8.18
N MET A 231 -31.60 -16.95 8.88
CA MET A 231 -31.19 -15.68 9.47
C MET A 231 -30.08 -14.91 8.75
N GLY A 232 -30.49 -13.87 8.01
CA GLY A 232 -29.61 -12.82 7.52
C GLY A 232 -28.79 -12.25 8.67
N VAL A 233 -27.53 -12.69 8.76
CA VAL A 233 -26.49 -11.96 9.47
C VAL A 233 -26.29 -10.72 8.64
N GLY A 234 -26.88 -9.62 9.12
CA GLY A 234 -26.76 -8.31 8.51
C GLY A 234 -25.30 -8.05 8.16
N ALA A 235 -25.09 -7.58 6.93
CA ALA A 235 -23.86 -6.92 6.59
C ALA A 235 -23.60 -5.87 7.68
N GLU A 236 -22.65 -6.14 8.58
CA GLU A 236 -22.03 -5.14 9.43
C GLU A 236 -21.21 -4.24 8.51
N GLY A 237 -21.91 -3.51 7.65
CA GLY A 237 -21.41 -2.34 6.95
C GLY A 237 -21.62 -1.15 7.87
N GLY A 238 -20.54 -0.51 8.27
CA GLY A 238 -20.63 0.76 8.98
C GLY A 238 -19.28 1.36 9.25
N ASP A 239 -18.39 0.59 9.87
CA ASP A 239 -17.25 1.20 10.55
C ASP A 239 -16.00 0.46 10.04
N ASN A 240 -15.12 1.15 9.29
CA ASN A 240 -13.79 0.71 8.82
C ASN A 240 -13.63 0.33 7.32
N GLU A 241 -14.54 0.73 6.44
CA GLU A 241 -14.43 0.45 4.98
C GLU A 241 -13.09 0.92 4.36
N TRP A 242 -12.50 1.97 4.93
CA TRP A 242 -11.23 2.55 4.48
C TRP A 242 -10.07 2.38 5.48
N GLU A 243 -10.31 1.82 6.67
CA GLU A 243 -9.27 1.68 7.71
C GLU A 243 -8.15 0.74 7.24
N TRP A 244 -8.52 -0.35 6.56
CA TRP A 244 -7.57 -1.32 6.03
C TRP A 244 -6.59 -0.71 5.01
N MET A 245 -6.93 0.43 4.39
CA MET A 245 -6.04 1.13 3.45
C MET A 245 -4.95 1.95 4.14
N VAL A 246 -5.10 2.22 5.43
CA VAL A 246 -4.15 2.98 6.24
C VAL A 246 -3.34 2.05 7.15
N GLU A 247 -3.84 0.85 7.41
CA GLU A 247 -3.10 -0.20 8.10
C GLU A 247 -1.83 -0.56 7.30
N PRO A 248 -0.62 -0.41 7.89
CA PRO A 248 0.59 -0.93 7.29
C PRO A 248 0.37 -2.42 7.09
N MET A 249 0.52 -2.88 5.86
CA MET A 249 0.38 -4.28 5.55
C MET A 249 1.40 -5.04 6.45
N ASP A 250 0.93 -5.93 7.34
CA ASP A 250 1.66 -6.56 8.47
C ASP A 250 2.99 -7.29 8.15
N TRP A 251 3.44 -7.28 6.90
CA TRP A 251 4.63 -7.95 6.38
C TRP A 251 5.79 -7.00 6.07
N GLU A 252 5.59 -5.67 6.13
CA GLU A 252 6.71 -4.71 6.14
C GLU A 252 7.28 -4.46 7.56
N ALA A 253 6.58 -4.93 8.61
CA ALA A 253 6.96 -4.74 10.01
C ALA A 253 7.85 -5.87 10.60
N ALA A 254 8.42 -6.73 9.76
CA ALA A 254 9.25 -7.88 10.16
C ALA A 254 10.72 -7.75 9.74
#